data_AF-A0A9X1VVP9-F1
#
_entry.id   AF-A0A9X1VVP9-F1
#
_cell.length_a   1.000
_cell.length_b   1.000
_cell.length_c   1.000
_cell.angle_alpha   90.00
_cell.angle_beta   90.00
_cell.angle_gamma   90.00
#
_symmetry.space_group_name_H-M   'P 1'
#
loop_
_entity.id
_entity.type
_entity.pdbx_description
1 polymer ?
#
loop_
_entity_poly.entity_id
_entity_poly.type
_entity_poly.pdbx_seq_one_letter_code
_entity_poly.pdbx_strand_id
1 'polypeptide(L)'
;MTARAVGAVVLLAALLTAAWAQPPGADRPVPLPDLSNGVTLRVAYVENPRLPALPAPRLDAILALTARQLQAHLGIAARFTEPQHLPIGPLFSALSPRLALEAERQRLDATPDPARLEPLVRPLLKDLREAGDLAQQRRFAAPYLVQPPADGSDRAFARALLITQHTLLRDWGQALALDGRPVIGGDRYNEYSFWNLLGSTELPYEVVITNQLIASAERTENSVHSAIRGGVSNGITTQSRRGRYQLVSILSSYPFTDASALAQRLRGGEPLSEAQADSAMALLLAHELGHQLLHLGHPFGNAHCLMTPPVALAFRSWEAALAPEQCPLGSSRAQTPGFLRFASPDAMFRPR
;
A
#
# COMPACT_ATOMS: atom_id res chain seq x y z
N MET A 1 -6.90 58.51 52.31
CA MET A 1 -7.26 58.32 50.89
C MET A 1 -6.06 57.75 50.14
N THR A 2 -6.21 56.52 49.66
CA THR A 2 -5.62 55.91 48.44
C THR A 2 -4.13 56.12 48.08
N ALA A 3 -3.33 55.05 48.15
CA ALA A 3 -2.36 54.61 47.13
C ALA A 3 -1.74 53.26 47.56
N ARG A 4 -2.32 52.12 47.15
CA ARG A 4 -2.00 51.32 45.95
C ARG A 4 -0.80 50.39 46.13
N ALA A 5 -1.14 49.15 46.50
CA ALA A 5 -0.38 47.95 46.25
C ALA A 5 -0.23 47.73 44.73
N VAL A 6 0.99 47.85 44.22
CA VAL A 6 1.38 47.44 42.86
C VAL A 6 2.74 46.77 42.99
N GLY A 7 2.77 45.49 43.32
CA GLY A 7 4.05 44.81 43.57
C GLY A 7 4.03 43.28 43.53
N ALA A 8 2.95 42.63 43.09
CA ALA A 8 2.86 41.16 43.13
C ALA A 8 2.10 40.51 41.95
N VAL A 9 1.86 41.24 40.85
CA VAL A 9 1.12 40.69 39.69
C VAL A 9 2.02 40.43 38.47
N VAL A 10 3.24 40.96 38.43
CA VAL A 10 4.10 40.85 37.23
C VAL A 10 4.90 39.54 37.18
N LEU A 11 5.15 38.86 38.31
CA LEU A 11 5.96 37.63 38.31
C LEU A 11 5.19 36.32 38.06
N LEU A 12 3.85 36.30 38.18
CA LEU A 12 3.06 35.12 37.80
C LEU A 12 2.73 35.06 36.30
N ALA A 13 2.78 36.20 35.60
CA ALA A 13 2.54 36.24 34.15
C ALA A 13 3.72 35.72 33.33
N ALA A 14 4.96 35.82 33.84
CA ALA A 14 6.17 35.38 33.14
C ALA A 14 6.44 33.87 33.26
N LEU A 15 5.88 33.19 34.27
CA LEU A 15 6.00 31.73 34.43
C LEU A 15 4.88 30.94 33.73
N LEU A 16 3.85 31.62 33.23
CA LEU A 16 2.78 31.02 32.42
C LEU A 16 3.01 31.15 30.90
N THR A 17 3.97 31.97 30.46
CA THR A 17 4.35 32.11 29.04
C THR A 17 5.54 31.24 28.64
N ALA A 18 6.13 30.50 29.58
CA ALA A 18 7.24 29.57 29.33
C ALA A 18 6.77 28.11 29.12
N ALA A 19 5.46 27.84 29.16
CA ALA A 19 4.88 26.66 28.51
C ALA A 19 4.88 26.94 27.01
N TRP A 20 6.06 26.89 26.41
CA TRP A 20 6.26 27.00 24.98
C TRP A 20 5.36 25.95 24.32
N ALA A 21 4.31 26.46 23.68
CA ALA A 21 3.56 25.73 22.68
C ALA A 21 4.59 25.12 21.74
N GLN A 22 4.77 23.80 21.81
CA GLN A 22 5.34 23.10 20.67
C GLN A 22 4.50 23.51 19.47
N PRO A 23 5.12 23.93 18.34
CA PRO A 23 4.37 24.28 17.16
C PRO A 23 3.36 23.16 16.89
N PRO A 24 2.06 23.47 16.76
CA PRO A 24 1.09 22.45 16.44
C PRO A 24 1.49 21.85 15.09
N GLY A 25 1.75 20.54 15.05
CA GLY A 25 1.78 19.79 13.80
C GLY A 25 3.15 19.44 13.22
N ALA A 26 4.14 19.09 14.03
CA ALA A 26 5.14 18.14 13.54
C ALA A 26 4.53 16.73 13.61
N ASP A 27 4.11 16.19 12.46
CA ASP A 27 3.65 14.81 12.34
C ASP A 27 4.70 13.89 12.96
N ARG A 28 4.36 13.26 14.09
CA ARG A 28 5.29 12.33 14.75
C ARG A 28 5.43 11.12 13.83
N PRO A 29 6.64 10.73 13.41
CA PRO A 29 6.80 9.54 12.61
C PRO A 29 6.40 8.31 13.42
N VAL A 30 5.80 7.31 12.76
CA VAL A 30 5.58 6.00 13.36
C VAL A 30 6.96 5.40 13.74
N PRO A 31 7.16 4.97 15.00
CA PRO A 31 8.43 4.37 15.43
C PRO A 31 8.57 2.95 14.87
N LEU A 32 9.82 2.50 14.69
CA LEU A 32 10.08 1.08 14.42
C LEU A 32 9.69 0.22 15.64
N PRO A 33 9.01 -0.91 15.45
CA PRO A 33 8.71 -1.83 16.53
C PRO A 33 9.97 -2.55 17.04
N ASP A 34 9.95 -2.96 18.31
CA ASP A 34 10.92 -3.92 18.83
C ASP A 34 10.53 -5.34 18.39
N LEU A 35 11.42 -5.99 17.63
CA LEU A 35 11.21 -7.30 17.03
C LEU A 35 12.04 -8.39 17.71
N SER A 36 12.78 -8.10 18.80
CA SER A 36 13.74 -9.03 19.40
C SER A 36 13.10 -10.34 19.90
N ASN A 37 11.81 -10.29 20.25
CA ASN A 37 11.04 -11.43 20.76
C ASN A 37 10.09 -12.03 19.70
N GLY A 38 10.27 -11.65 18.43
CA GLY A 38 9.32 -11.93 17.37
C GLY A 38 8.02 -11.14 17.52
N VAL A 39 7.07 -11.39 16.62
CA VAL A 39 5.78 -10.68 16.57
C VAL A 39 4.60 -11.63 16.45
N THR A 40 3.49 -11.24 17.05
CA THR A 40 2.18 -11.85 16.78
C THR A 40 1.28 -10.80 16.14
N LEU A 41 0.76 -11.10 14.96
CA LEU A 41 -0.06 -10.21 14.12
C LEU A 41 -1.51 -10.67 14.11
N ARG A 42 -2.45 -9.75 14.37
CA ARG A 42 -3.89 -10.04 14.27
C ARG A 42 -4.32 -9.97 12.82
N VAL A 43 -5.04 -11.00 12.37
CA VAL A 43 -5.45 -11.16 10.96
C VAL A 43 -6.96 -11.01 10.82
N ALA A 44 -7.37 -10.23 9.84
CA ALA A 44 -8.73 -10.27 9.29
C ALA A 44 -8.72 -10.77 7.84
N TYR A 45 -9.73 -11.55 7.48
CA TYR A 45 -10.04 -11.86 6.09
C TYR A 45 -11.34 -11.16 5.70
N VAL A 46 -11.22 -10.17 4.81
CA VAL A 46 -12.33 -9.32 4.35
C VAL A 46 -12.87 -9.86 3.04
N GLU A 47 -14.11 -10.33 3.06
CA GLU A 47 -14.73 -11.02 1.93
C GLU A 47 -15.72 -10.12 1.19
N ASN A 48 -15.52 -10.01 -0.13
CA ASN A 48 -16.56 -9.62 -1.07
C ASN A 48 -17.23 -10.89 -1.62
N PRO A 49 -18.52 -11.12 -1.34
CA PRO A 49 -19.23 -12.34 -1.76
C PRO A 49 -19.41 -12.44 -3.29
N ARG A 50 -19.14 -11.35 -4.02
CA ARG A 50 -19.18 -11.35 -5.50
C ARG A 50 -17.93 -11.99 -6.11
N LEU A 51 -16.89 -12.25 -5.33
CA LEU A 51 -15.58 -12.70 -5.82
C LEU A 51 -15.20 -14.05 -5.22
N PRO A 52 -14.36 -14.86 -5.89
CA PRO A 52 -13.91 -16.13 -5.34
C PRO A 52 -13.23 -15.93 -3.97
N ALA A 53 -13.71 -16.64 -2.95
CA ALA A 53 -13.12 -16.57 -1.62
C ALA A 53 -11.92 -17.53 -1.49
N LEU A 54 -10.98 -17.20 -0.61
CA LEU A 54 -9.94 -18.13 -0.16
C LEU A 54 -10.52 -19.04 0.93
N PRO A 55 -10.51 -20.38 0.75
CA PRO A 55 -10.87 -21.31 1.80
C PRO A 55 -9.94 -21.18 3.01
N ALA A 56 -10.46 -21.43 4.22
CA ALA A 56 -9.66 -21.34 5.46
C ALA A 56 -8.35 -22.15 5.42
N PRO A 57 -8.30 -23.41 4.92
CA PRO A 57 -7.03 -24.13 4.82
C PRO A 57 -5.99 -23.46 3.93
N ARG A 58 -6.42 -22.72 2.88
CA ARG A 58 -5.50 -21.95 2.03
C ARG A 58 -5.03 -20.68 2.74
N LEU A 59 -5.90 -19.98 3.48
CA LEU A 59 -5.50 -18.85 4.31
C LEU A 59 -4.42 -19.25 5.33
N ASP A 60 -4.63 -20.36 6.04
CA ASP A 60 -3.66 -20.89 7.00
C ASP A 60 -2.32 -21.23 6.33
N ALA A 61 -2.37 -21.87 5.16
CA ALA A 61 -1.17 -22.20 4.38
C ALA A 61 -0.39 -20.95 3.95
N ILE A 62 -1.08 -19.91 3.48
CA ILE A 62 -0.49 -18.62 3.08
C ILE A 62 0.17 -17.94 4.29
N LEU A 63 -0.49 -17.90 5.43
CA LEU A 63 0.05 -17.29 6.65
C LEU A 63 1.28 -18.06 7.18
N ALA A 64 1.23 -19.39 7.17
CA ALA A 64 2.37 -20.22 7.55
C ALA A 64 3.56 -20.04 6.59
N LEU A 65 3.30 -19.98 5.27
CA LEU A 65 4.31 -19.65 4.27
C LEU A 65 4.89 -18.26 4.52
N THR A 66 4.04 -17.26 4.79
CA THR A 66 4.46 -15.87 5.05
C THR A 66 5.44 -15.79 6.23
N ALA A 67 5.14 -16.49 7.33
CA ALA A 67 6.05 -16.55 8.48
C ALA A 67 7.43 -17.11 8.10
N ARG A 68 7.48 -18.14 7.24
CA ARG A 68 8.74 -18.67 6.72
C ARG A 68 9.48 -17.65 5.85
N GLN A 69 8.77 -16.94 4.98
CA GLN A 69 9.40 -15.93 4.12
C GLN A 69 9.94 -14.74 4.91
N LEU A 70 9.22 -14.28 5.93
CA LEU A 70 9.71 -13.27 6.86
C LEU A 70 11.00 -13.70 7.58
N GLN A 71 11.05 -14.93 8.06
CA GLN A 71 12.24 -15.46 8.70
C GLN A 71 13.41 -15.57 7.71
N ALA A 72 13.15 -16.07 6.50
CA ALA A 72 14.18 -16.32 5.49
C ALA A 72 14.77 -15.02 4.92
N HIS A 73 13.92 -14.03 4.62
CA HIS A 73 14.34 -12.79 3.96
C HIS A 73 14.70 -11.67 4.93
N LEU A 74 13.99 -11.58 6.06
CA LEU A 74 14.07 -10.43 6.95
C LEU A 74 14.53 -10.81 8.37
N GLY A 75 14.71 -12.10 8.66
CA GLY A 75 15.11 -12.59 9.98
C GLY A 75 14.02 -12.40 11.06
N ILE A 76 12.75 -12.21 10.66
CA ILE A 76 11.65 -11.93 11.58
C ILE A 76 10.89 -13.22 11.90
N ALA A 77 10.88 -13.59 13.18
CA ALA A 77 9.98 -14.62 13.68
C ALA A 77 8.57 -14.05 13.86
N ALA A 78 7.63 -14.47 13.01
CA ALA A 78 6.24 -14.01 13.05
C ALA A 78 5.26 -15.15 13.34
N ARG A 79 4.17 -14.80 14.03
CA ARG A 79 2.99 -15.63 14.24
C ARG A 79 1.75 -14.83 13.86
N PHE A 80 0.72 -15.54 13.41
CA PHE A 80 -0.56 -14.94 13.04
C PHE A 80 -1.65 -15.50 13.95
N THR A 81 -2.63 -14.67 14.31
CA THR A 81 -3.87 -15.18 14.92
C THR A 81 -4.68 -15.92 13.87
N GLU A 82 -5.65 -16.72 14.31
CA GLU A 82 -6.71 -17.22 13.43
C GLU A 82 -7.37 -16.04 12.70
N PRO A 83 -7.58 -16.12 11.37
CA PRO A 83 -8.22 -15.05 10.61
C PRO A 83 -9.66 -14.81 11.05
N GLN A 84 -9.98 -13.57 11.43
CA GLN A 84 -11.37 -13.18 11.63
C GLN A 84 -12.02 -12.83 10.28
N HIS A 85 -13.09 -13.54 9.91
CA HIS A 85 -13.84 -13.27 8.69
C HIS A 85 -14.74 -12.04 8.86
N LEU A 86 -14.60 -11.07 7.96
CA LEU A 86 -15.36 -9.82 7.95
C LEU A 86 -16.03 -9.61 6.58
N PRO A 87 -17.32 -9.27 6.51
CA PRO A 87 -17.93 -8.84 5.26
C PRO A 87 -17.42 -7.45 4.85
N ILE A 88 -17.14 -7.25 3.56
CA ILE A 88 -16.60 -5.98 3.04
C ILE A 88 -17.52 -4.77 3.26
N GLY A 89 -18.85 -4.96 3.16
CA GLY A 89 -19.82 -3.88 3.27
C GLY A 89 -19.79 -3.17 4.63
N PRO A 90 -19.95 -3.90 5.76
CA PRO A 90 -19.81 -3.32 7.09
C PRO A 90 -18.45 -2.66 7.34
N LEU A 91 -17.35 -3.21 6.81
CA LEU A 91 -16.03 -2.61 6.94
C LEU A 91 -15.98 -1.22 6.29
N PHE A 92 -16.43 -1.09 5.03
CA PHE A 92 -16.43 0.19 4.32
C PHE A 92 -17.46 1.17 4.88
N SER A 93 -18.55 0.66 5.46
CA SER A 93 -19.55 1.50 6.14
C SER A 93 -19.02 2.13 7.44
N ALA A 94 -17.90 1.63 7.97
CA ALA A 94 -17.25 2.21 9.15
C ALA A 94 -16.45 3.49 8.83
N LEU A 95 -16.23 3.80 7.55
CA LEU A 95 -15.60 5.06 7.15
C LEU A 95 -16.55 6.22 7.48
N SER A 96 -16.07 7.18 8.27
CA SER A 96 -16.82 8.42 8.52
C SER A 96 -17.08 9.17 7.22
N PRO A 97 -18.14 9.99 7.12
CA PRO A 97 -18.41 10.81 5.92
C PRO A 97 -17.23 11.69 5.51
N ARG A 98 -16.43 12.18 6.48
CA ARG A 98 -15.22 12.95 6.22
C ARG A 98 -14.15 12.12 5.52
N LEU A 99 -13.90 10.90 6.00
CA LEU A 99 -12.91 10.00 5.40
C LEU A 99 -13.35 9.55 4.00
N ALA A 100 -14.63 9.21 3.83
CA ALA A 100 -15.17 8.85 2.53
C ALA A 100 -15.07 10.00 1.52
N LEU A 101 -15.30 11.25 1.95
CA LEU A 101 -15.12 12.43 1.10
C LEU A 101 -13.64 12.65 0.74
N GLU A 102 -12.72 12.42 1.67
CA GLU A 102 -11.28 12.53 1.40
C GLU A 102 -10.83 11.47 0.38
N ALA A 103 -11.28 10.21 0.54
CA ALA A 103 -11.03 9.15 -0.42
C ALA A 103 -11.53 9.55 -1.83
N GLU A 104 -12.75 10.05 -1.93
CA GLU A 104 -13.34 10.49 -3.22
C GLU A 104 -12.57 11.64 -3.87
N ARG A 105 -11.90 12.50 -3.11
CA ARG A 105 -11.07 13.57 -3.67
C ARG A 105 -9.80 13.05 -4.34
N GLN A 106 -9.30 11.91 -3.88
CA GLN A 106 -8.09 11.28 -4.40
C GLN A 106 -8.35 10.46 -5.67
N ARG A 107 -9.58 9.92 -5.78
CA ARG A 107 -10.04 9.14 -6.91
C ARG A 107 -9.97 9.91 -8.24
N LEU A 108 -9.61 9.19 -9.29
CA LEU A 108 -9.69 9.66 -10.67
C LEU A 108 -10.60 8.77 -11.50
N ASP A 109 -11.30 9.40 -12.43
CA ASP A 109 -12.04 8.70 -13.47
C ASP A 109 -11.06 7.94 -14.37
N ALA A 110 -11.35 6.66 -14.65
CA ALA A 110 -10.53 5.79 -15.49
C ALA A 110 -10.45 6.26 -16.96
N THR A 111 -11.22 7.26 -17.37
CA THR A 111 -11.24 7.79 -18.74
C THR A 111 -9.85 8.31 -19.18
N PRO A 112 -9.24 7.77 -20.26
CA PRO A 112 -7.88 8.08 -20.71
C PRO A 112 -7.80 9.39 -21.53
N ASP A 113 -8.57 10.42 -21.15
CA ASP A 113 -8.49 11.71 -21.82
C ASP A 113 -7.13 12.37 -21.50
N PRO A 114 -6.24 12.59 -22.50
CA PRO A 114 -4.93 13.18 -22.27
C PRO A 114 -4.99 14.53 -21.55
N ALA A 115 -6.06 15.31 -21.76
CA ALA A 115 -6.26 16.58 -21.05
C ALA A 115 -6.51 16.38 -19.55
N ARG A 116 -7.12 15.24 -19.16
CA ARG A 116 -7.33 14.86 -17.76
C ARG A 116 -6.10 14.24 -17.10
N LEU A 117 -5.18 13.66 -17.89
CA LEU A 117 -3.93 13.09 -17.37
C LEU A 117 -2.88 14.16 -17.05
N GLU A 118 -2.87 15.26 -17.79
CA GLU A 118 -1.84 16.29 -17.67
C GLU A 118 -1.68 16.88 -16.26
N PRO A 119 -2.76 17.20 -15.51
CA PRO A 119 -2.66 17.65 -14.12
C PRO A 119 -2.03 16.63 -13.16
N LEU A 120 -1.96 15.35 -13.54
CA LEU A 120 -1.45 14.25 -12.71
C LEU A 120 0.05 14.00 -12.90
N VAL A 121 0.63 14.51 -13.98
CA VAL A 121 2.05 14.29 -14.30
C VAL A 121 2.95 14.84 -13.21
N ARG A 122 2.65 16.04 -12.69
CA ARG A 122 3.46 16.67 -11.63
C ARG A 122 3.33 15.96 -10.28
N PRO A 123 2.13 15.64 -9.77
CA PRO A 123 1.98 14.79 -8.58
C PRO A 123 2.70 13.45 -8.71
N LEU A 124 2.49 12.70 -9.81
CA LEU A 124 3.16 11.42 -10.01
C LEU A 124 4.69 11.57 -10.01
N LEU A 125 5.23 12.62 -10.65
CA LEU A 125 6.68 12.85 -10.61
C LEU A 125 7.23 13.13 -9.22
N LYS A 126 6.44 13.79 -8.36
CA LYS A 126 6.82 13.98 -6.97
C LYS A 126 6.90 12.61 -6.28
N ASP A 127 5.85 11.80 -6.40
CA ASP A 127 5.77 10.48 -5.78
C ASP A 127 6.90 9.55 -6.25
N LEU A 128 7.19 9.52 -7.57
CA LEU A 128 8.28 8.71 -8.12
C LEU A 128 9.65 9.13 -7.60
N ARG A 129 9.88 10.44 -7.38
CA ARG A 129 11.16 10.94 -6.81
C ARG A 129 11.29 10.61 -5.33
N GLU A 130 10.19 10.66 -4.59
CA GLU A 130 10.15 10.30 -3.18
C GLU A 130 10.32 8.78 -2.99
N ALA A 131 9.81 7.97 -3.92
CA ALA A 131 9.94 6.52 -3.90
C ALA A 131 11.38 6.01 -4.16
N GLY A 132 12.25 6.81 -4.80
CA GLY A 132 13.67 6.48 -4.96
C GLY A 132 14.28 6.88 -6.31
N ASP A 133 15.19 6.03 -6.81
CA ASP A 133 15.96 6.29 -8.02
C ASP A 133 15.08 6.19 -9.28
N LEU A 134 14.82 7.33 -9.93
CA LEU A 134 14.02 7.40 -11.15
C LEU A 134 14.61 6.62 -12.33
N ALA A 135 15.94 6.51 -12.45
CA ALA A 135 16.56 5.78 -13.53
C ALA A 135 16.33 4.26 -13.38
N GLN A 136 16.37 3.75 -12.15
CA GLN A 136 16.00 2.37 -11.85
C GLN A 136 14.51 2.11 -12.14
N GLN A 137 13.63 3.01 -11.69
CA GLN A 137 12.19 2.91 -11.95
C GLN A 137 11.87 2.91 -13.45
N ARG A 138 12.56 3.72 -14.26
CA ARG A 138 12.42 3.71 -15.72
C ARG A 138 12.79 2.37 -16.33
N ARG A 139 13.95 1.79 -15.94
CA ARG A 139 14.37 0.48 -16.43
C ARG A 139 13.39 -0.62 -16.03
N PHE A 140 12.89 -0.55 -14.80
CA PHE A 140 11.90 -1.48 -14.26
C PHE A 140 10.59 -1.46 -15.07
N ALA A 141 10.07 -0.28 -15.42
CA ALA A 141 8.79 -0.16 -16.14
C ALA A 141 8.89 -0.24 -17.65
N ALA A 142 10.03 0.12 -18.26
CA ALA A 142 10.14 0.31 -19.71
C ALA A 142 9.57 -0.84 -20.56
N PRO A 143 9.78 -2.14 -20.23
CA PRO A 143 9.24 -3.24 -21.04
C PRO A 143 7.71 -3.38 -20.99
N TYR A 144 7.05 -2.70 -20.04
CA TYR A 144 5.62 -2.88 -19.72
C TYR A 144 4.79 -1.63 -20.01
N LEU A 145 5.41 -0.57 -20.53
CA LEU A 145 4.68 0.61 -20.94
C LEU A 145 3.89 0.31 -22.22
N VAL A 146 2.62 0.70 -22.27
CA VAL A 146 1.77 0.57 -23.47
C VAL A 146 2.35 1.37 -24.64
N GLN A 147 3.07 2.44 -24.34
CA GLN A 147 3.85 3.20 -25.30
C GLN A 147 5.13 3.72 -24.64
N PRO A 148 6.24 3.82 -25.38
CA PRO A 148 7.46 4.40 -24.84
C PRO A 148 7.25 5.88 -24.48
N PRO A 149 8.06 6.45 -23.56
CA PRO A 149 8.12 7.89 -23.33
C PRO A 149 8.42 8.63 -24.64
N ALA A 150 7.75 9.77 -24.86
CA ALA A 150 7.92 10.57 -26.08
C ALA A 150 9.35 11.13 -26.23
N ASP A 151 10.05 11.34 -25.11
CA ASP A 151 11.45 11.77 -25.05
C ASP A 151 12.10 11.25 -23.75
N GLY A 152 13.37 11.60 -23.52
CA GLY A 152 14.13 11.19 -22.34
C GLY A 152 13.72 11.88 -21.02
N SER A 153 12.78 12.82 -21.02
CA SER A 153 12.44 13.62 -19.84
C SER A 153 11.65 12.84 -18.79
N ASP A 154 11.73 13.28 -17.53
CA ASP A 154 10.92 12.76 -16.40
C ASP A 154 9.44 12.87 -16.70
N ARG A 155 9.05 14.02 -17.26
CA ARG A 155 7.68 14.33 -17.64
C ARG A 155 7.13 13.33 -18.66
N ALA A 156 7.90 13.00 -19.70
CA ALA A 156 7.49 12.03 -20.70
C ALA A 156 7.32 10.61 -20.10
N PHE A 157 8.17 10.23 -19.15
CA PHE A 157 8.04 8.95 -18.46
C PHE A 157 6.80 8.88 -17.56
N ALA A 158 6.57 9.88 -16.73
CA ALA A 158 5.37 9.95 -15.91
C ALA A 158 4.08 9.94 -16.76
N ARG A 159 4.09 10.64 -17.91
CA ARG A 159 2.98 10.59 -18.86
C ARG A 159 2.76 9.19 -19.45
N ALA A 160 3.84 8.50 -19.85
CA ALA A 160 3.75 7.14 -20.36
C ALA A 160 3.21 6.15 -19.30
N LEU A 161 3.58 6.33 -18.02
CA LEU A 161 3.01 5.56 -16.91
C LEU A 161 1.51 5.81 -16.73
N LEU A 162 1.06 7.07 -16.75
CA LEU A 162 -0.37 7.40 -16.64
C LEU A 162 -1.17 6.80 -17.80
N ILE A 163 -0.67 6.91 -19.04
CA ILE A 163 -1.32 6.29 -20.21
C ILE A 163 -1.40 4.77 -20.05
N THR A 164 -0.31 4.14 -19.60
CA THR A 164 -0.25 2.70 -19.34
C THR A 164 -1.28 2.30 -18.27
N GLN A 165 -1.30 3.00 -17.14
CA GLN A 165 -2.23 2.76 -16.03
C GLN A 165 -3.68 2.84 -16.48
N HIS A 166 -4.07 3.95 -17.10
CA HIS A 166 -5.46 4.16 -17.52
C HIS A 166 -5.91 3.15 -18.59
N THR A 167 -5.01 2.81 -19.52
CA THR A 167 -5.29 1.81 -20.56
C THR A 167 -5.60 0.45 -19.94
N LEU A 168 -4.73 -0.01 -19.02
CA LEU A 168 -4.89 -1.30 -18.36
C LEU A 168 -6.02 -1.28 -17.32
N LEU A 169 -6.28 -0.16 -16.64
CA LEU A 169 -7.41 -0.01 -15.72
C LEU A 169 -8.76 -0.14 -16.45
N ARG A 170 -8.86 0.43 -17.66
CA ARG A 170 -10.03 0.24 -18.53
C ARG A 170 -10.24 -1.23 -18.89
N ASP A 171 -9.15 -1.95 -19.19
CA ASP A 171 -9.21 -3.39 -19.47
C ASP A 171 -9.67 -4.16 -18.21
N TRP A 172 -9.21 -3.79 -17.01
CA TRP A 172 -9.72 -4.35 -15.74
C TRP A 172 -11.20 -4.06 -15.51
N GLY A 173 -11.69 -2.91 -15.98
CA GLY A 173 -13.11 -2.57 -15.96
C GLY A 173 -14.00 -3.54 -16.76
N GLN A 174 -13.43 -4.39 -17.60
CA GLN A 174 -14.15 -5.44 -18.33
C GLN A 174 -14.21 -6.77 -17.57
N ALA A 175 -13.47 -6.92 -16.47
CA ALA A 175 -13.50 -8.13 -15.66
C ALA A 175 -14.85 -8.28 -14.96
N LEU A 176 -15.41 -9.50 -14.98
CA LEU A 176 -16.70 -9.81 -14.36
C LEU A 176 -16.50 -10.58 -13.05
N ALA A 177 -17.34 -10.25 -12.09
CA ALA A 177 -17.47 -10.96 -10.82
C ALA A 177 -18.34 -12.22 -11.00
N LEU A 178 -18.47 -13.03 -9.94
CA LEU A 178 -19.29 -14.26 -9.93
C LEU A 178 -20.78 -14.00 -10.22
N ASP A 179 -21.24 -12.77 -9.96
CA ASP A 179 -22.61 -12.34 -10.24
C ASP A 179 -22.80 -11.78 -11.67
N GLY A 180 -21.78 -11.90 -12.52
CA GLY A 180 -21.80 -11.44 -13.92
C GLY A 180 -21.72 -9.92 -14.09
N ARG A 181 -21.62 -9.14 -13.01
CA ARG A 181 -21.43 -7.68 -13.07
C ARG A 181 -19.94 -7.32 -13.01
N PRO A 182 -19.54 -6.12 -13.44
CA PRO A 182 -18.14 -5.68 -13.36
C PRO A 182 -17.54 -5.80 -11.95
N VAL A 183 -16.27 -6.21 -11.88
CA VAL A 183 -15.49 -6.24 -10.62
C VAL A 183 -15.20 -4.84 -10.12
N ILE A 184 -14.85 -3.93 -11.03
CA ILE A 184 -14.76 -2.49 -10.77
C ILE A 184 -16.15 -1.91 -10.98
N GLY A 185 -16.80 -1.49 -9.89
CA GLY A 185 -18.19 -1.05 -9.88
C GLY A 185 -18.42 0.23 -9.06
N GLY A 186 -19.68 0.59 -8.87
CA GLY A 186 -20.06 1.81 -8.13
C GLY A 186 -19.98 1.70 -6.60
N ASP A 187 -19.63 0.53 -6.05
CA ASP A 187 -19.56 0.27 -4.60
C ASP A 187 -18.25 0.74 -3.94
N ARG A 188 -17.31 1.27 -4.73
CA ARG A 188 -16.01 1.83 -4.30
C ARG A 188 -15.05 0.82 -3.69
N TYR A 189 -15.39 -0.47 -3.67
CA TYR A 189 -14.55 -1.49 -3.07
C TYR A 189 -13.22 -1.69 -3.81
N ASN A 190 -13.11 -1.27 -5.07
CA ASN A 190 -11.85 -1.30 -5.81
C ASN A 190 -10.91 -0.12 -5.53
N GLU A 191 -11.41 0.96 -4.94
CA GLU A 191 -10.69 2.24 -4.89
C GLU A 191 -9.56 2.20 -3.85
N TYR A 192 -8.32 2.48 -4.28
CA TYR A 192 -7.15 2.36 -3.41
C TYR A 192 -7.24 3.34 -2.24
N SER A 193 -7.67 4.58 -2.50
CA SER A 193 -7.84 5.63 -1.49
C SER A 193 -8.77 5.21 -0.34
N PHE A 194 -9.82 4.43 -0.61
CA PHE A 194 -10.69 3.90 0.44
C PHE A 194 -9.96 2.88 1.32
N TRP A 195 -9.24 1.93 0.72
CA TRP A 195 -8.43 0.96 1.45
C TRP A 195 -7.31 1.62 2.26
N ASN A 196 -6.64 2.61 1.67
CA ASN A 196 -5.58 3.38 2.33
C ASN A 196 -6.11 4.10 3.58
N LEU A 197 -7.35 4.60 3.53
CA LEU A 197 -7.97 5.28 4.66
C LEU A 197 -8.66 4.33 5.66
N LEU A 198 -8.73 3.02 5.42
CA LEU A 198 -9.32 2.09 6.39
C LEU A 198 -8.56 2.04 7.70
N GLY A 199 -7.23 2.17 7.69
CA GLY A 199 -6.46 2.17 8.93
C GLY A 199 -6.66 3.44 9.77
N SER A 200 -7.28 4.47 9.20
CA SER A 200 -7.80 5.63 9.96
C SER A 200 -9.08 5.35 10.74
N THR A 201 -9.68 4.18 10.57
CA THR A 201 -10.83 3.72 11.35
C THR A 201 -10.37 3.03 12.65
N GLU A 202 -11.30 2.38 13.35
CA GLU A 202 -11.01 1.62 14.58
C GLU A 202 -10.56 0.17 14.28
N LEU A 203 -10.01 -0.10 13.08
CA LEU A 203 -9.61 -1.42 12.63
C LEU A 203 -8.51 -2.03 13.52
N PRO A 204 -8.79 -3.10 14.28
CA PRO A 204 -7.87 -3.63 15.29
C PRO A 204 -6.99 -4.75 14.74
N TYR A 205 -6.54 -4.66 13.48
CA TYR A 205 -5.73 -5.70 12.84
C TYR A 205 -4.42 -5.13 12.32
N GLU A 206 -3.38 -5.97 12.34
CA GLU A 206 -2.10 -5.67 11.71
C GLU A 206 -2.06 -6.18 10.26
N VAL A 207 -2.85 -7.20 9.95
CA VAL A 207 -2.95 -7.81 8.62
C VAL A 207 -4.41 -7.92 8.20
N VAL A 208 -4.70 -7.48 6.98
CA VAL A 208 -5.96 -7.70 6.29
C VAL A 208 -5.68 -8.45 5.00
N ILE A 209 -6.36 -9.58 4.78
CA ILE A 209 -6.37 -10.26 3.48
C ILE A 209 -7.76 -10.06 2.89
N THR A 210 -7.86 -9.78 1.60
CA THR A 210 -9.17 -9.63 0.93
C THR A 210 -9.17 -10.26 -0.45
N ASN A 211 -10.32 -10.80 -0.87
CA ASN A 211 -10.53 -11.23 -2.25
C ASN A 211 -10.94 -10.11 -3.21
N GLN A 212 -11.04 -8.86 -2.71
CA GLN A 212 -11.36 -7.69 -3.52
C GLN A 212 -10.17 -7.27 -4.39
N LEU A 213 -10.40 -7.07 -5.70
CA LEU A 213 -9.47 -6.35 -6.56
C LEU A 213 -9.33 -4.92 -6.07
N ILE A 214 -8.11 -4.49 -5.75
CA ILE A 214 -7.81 -3.09 -5.45
C ILE A 214 -7.15 -2.49 -6.67
N ALA A 215 -7.90 -1.68 -7.43
CA ALA A 215 -7.47 -1.10 -8.69
C ALA A 215 -8.13 0.26 -8.92
N SER A 216 -7.31 1.28 -9.16
CA SER A 216 -7.78 2.66 -9.34
C SER A 216 -6.73 3.52 -10.03
N ALA A 217 -7.16 4.70 -10.50
CA ALA A 217 -6.27 5.79 -10.84
C ALA A 217 -6.32 6.80 -9.68
N GLU A 218 -5.17 7.08 -9.08
CA GLU A 218 -5.08 7.91 -7.88
C GLU A 218 -4.27 9.18 -8.13
N ARG A 219 -4.67 10.27 -7.49
CA ARG A 219 -3.96 11.56 -7.55
C ARG A 219 -2.62 11.55 -6.82
N THR A 220 -2.47 10.66 -5.85
CA THR A 220 -1.36 10.59 -4.90
C THR A 220 -0.99 9.15 -4.63
N GLU A 221 0.23 8.92 -4.17
CA GLU A 221 0.76 7.60 -3.78
C GLU A 221 0.77 6.62 -4.95
N ASN A 222 0.84 7.15 -6.17
CA ASN A 222 0.88 6.34 -7.36
C ASN A 222 2.31 5.86 -7.63
N SER A 223 2.47 4.55 -7.77
CA SER A 223 3.77 3.91 -7.90
C SER A 223 4.00 3.36 -9.31
N VAL A 224 5.27 3.27 -9.71
CA VAL A 224 5.65 2.70 -11.01
C VAL A 224 5.11 1.28 -11.22
N HIS A 225 5.11 0.44 -10.17
CA HIS A 225 4.66 -0.94 -10.27
C HIS A 225 3.13 -1.05 -10.31
N SER A 226 2.39 -0.17 -9.62
CA SER A 226 0.93 -0.12 -9.73
C SER A 226 0.50 0.35 -11.12
N ALA A 227 1.16 1.38 -11.66
CA ALA A 227 0.85 1.91 -12.99
C ALA A 227 0.98 0.86 -14.10
N ILE A 228 2.08 0.08 -14.14
CA ILE A 228 2.28 -0.98 -15.15
C ILE A 228 1.35 -2.20 -14.96
N ARG A 229 0.56 -2.26 -13.88
CA ARG A 229 -0.48 -3.26 -13.65
C ARG A 229 -1.88 -2.73 -13.98
N GLY A 230 -2.03 -1.46 -14.35
CA GLY A 230 -3.34 -0.82 -14.51
C GLY A 230 -3.93 -0.30 -13.23
N GLY A 231 -3.08 0.19 -12.30
CA GLY A 231 -3.52 0.74 -11.02
C GLY A 231 -3.78 -0.31 -9.95
N VAL A 232 -3.47 -1.58 -10.26
CA VAL A 232 -3.66 -2.69 -9.32
C VAL A 232 -2.64 -2.63 -8.20
N SER A 233 -3.15 -2.52 -6.99
CA SER A 233 -2.38 -2.65 -5.76
C SER A 233 -2.56 -4.05 -5.21
N ASN A 234 -1.54 -4.89 -5.36
CA ASN A 234 -1.59 -6.24 -4.82
C ASN A 234 -1.49 -6.23 -3.28
N GLY A 235 -0.81 -5.22 -2.74
CA GLY A 235 -0.67 -4.97 -1.31
C GLY A 235 -0.64 -3.48 -1.00
N ILE A 236 -0.98 -3.13 0.24
CA ILE A 236 -0.95 -1.77 0.79
C ILE A 236 -0.40 -1.87 2.20
N THR A 237 0.52 -0.99 2.57
CA THR A 237 0.87 -0.77 3.96
C THR A 237 0.59 0.69 4.33
N THR A 238 -0.29 0.90 5.30
CA THR A 238 -0.77 2.24 5.68
C THR A 238 -0.92 2.37 7.20
N GLN A 239 -1.22 3.58 7.65
CA GLN A 239 -1.38 3.94 9.06
C GLN A 239 -2.57 3.24 9.69
N SER A 240 -2.44 2.76 10.93
CA SER A 240 -3.50 2.14 11.72
C SER A 240 -3.63 2.80 13.09
N ARG A 241 -4.81 3.32 13.43
CA ARG A 241 -5.07 3.94 14.76
C ARG A 241 -5.09 2.94 15.91
N ARG A 242 -5.46 1.68 15.63
CA ARG A 242 -5.62 0.60 16.63
C ARG A 242 -4.67 -0.58 16.43
N GLY A 243 -3.86 -0.55 15.37
CA GLY A 243 -2.78 -1.49 15.15
C GLY A 243 -1.69 -1.32 16.20
N ARG A 244 -1.15 -2.43 16.72
CA ARG A 244 -0.09 -2.41 17.74
C ARG A 244 1.15 -1.65 17.26
N TYR A 245 1.43 -1.75 15.96
CA TYR A 245 2.58 -1.12 15.31
C TYR A 245 2.20 0.16 14.56
N GLN A 246 1.00 0.70 14.83
CA GLN A 246 0.44 1.89 14.19
C GLN A 246 0.36 1.83 12.65
N LEU A 247 0.50 0.64 12.08
CA LEU A 247 0.39 0.36 10.66
C LEU A 247 -0.44 -0.91 10.46
N VAL A 248 -1.04 -1.04 9.28
CA VAL A 248 -1.75 -2.24 8.80
C VAL A 248 -1.28 -2.57 7.39
N SER A 249 -1.02 -3.84 7.14
CA SER A 249 -0.75 -4.38 5.80
C SER A 249 -2.00 -5.06 5.25
N ILE A 250 -2.35 -4.75 4.01
CA ILE A 250 -3.53 -5.23 3.32
C ILE A 250 -3.06 -5.99 2.08
N LEU A 251 -3.49 -7.23 1.90
CA LEU A 251 -3.20 -8.06 0.73
C LEU A 251 -4.49 -8.30 -0.06
N SER A 252 -4.47 -8.03 -1.35
CA SER A 252 -5.51 -8.47 -2.28
C SER A 252 -5.13 -9.82 -2.89
N SER A 253 -5.96 -10.84 -2.73
CA SER A 253 -5.76 -12.15 -3.36
C SER A 253 -6.23 -12.19 -4.81
N TYR A 254 -7.05 -11.23 -5.24
CA TYR A 254 -7.64 -11.20 -6.58
C TYR A 254 -6.60 -11.28 -7.72
N PRO A 255 -5.47 -10.53 -7.68
CA PRO A 255 -4.45 -10.59 -8.73
C PRO A 255 -3.76 -11.94 -8.85
N PHE A 256 -3.96 -12.87 -7.91
CA PHE A 256 -3.41 -14.23 -7.91
C PHE A 256 -4.44 -15.27 -8.36
N THR A 257 -5.71 -15.05 -8.01
CA THR A 257 -6.80 -16.00 -8.29
C THR A 257 -7.55 -15.70 -9.59
N ASP A 258 -7.49 -14.47 -10.09
CA ASP A 258 -8.20 -14.11 -11.32
C ASP A 258 -7.66 -14.87 -12.53
N ALA A 259 -8.54 -15.32 -13.42
CA ALA A 259 -8.20 -16.08 -14.60
C ALA A 259 -8.48 -15.31 -15.91
N SER A 260 -8.78 -14.00 -15.83
CA SER A 260 -9.03 -13.20 -17.03
C SER A 260 -7.82 -13.17 -17.98
N ALA A 261 -8.09 -12.94 -19.27
CA ALA A 261 -7.03 -12.81 -20.27
C ALA A 261 -6.05 -11.67 -19.94
N LEU A 262 -6.52 -10.59 -19.31
CA LEU A 262 -5.68 -9.48 -18.85
C LEU A 262 -4.72 -9.95 -17.75
N ALA A 263 -5.22 -10.62 -16.71
CA ALA A 263 -4.37 -11.13 -15.63
C ALA A 263 -3.32 -12.11 -16.18
N GLN A 264 -3.72 -13.04 -17.05
CA GLN A 264 -2.80 -13.98 -17.68
C GLN A 264 -1.73 -13.24 -18.49
N ARG A 265 -2.10 -12.24 -19.31
CA ARG A 265 -1.16 -11.41 -20.06
C ARG A 265 -0.16 -10.71 -19.13
N LEU A 266 -0.63 -10.08 -18.05
CA LEU A 266 0.23 -9.40 -17.08
C LEU A 266 1.13 -10.37 -16.28
N ARG A 267 0.77 -11.65 -16.19
CA ARG A 267 1.59 -12.74 -15.60
C ARG A 267 2.56 -13.39 -16.60
N GLY A 268 2.59 -12.93 -17.86
CA GLY A 268 3.44 -13.51 -18.91
C GLY A 268 2.84 -14.73 -19.62
N GLY A 269 1.51 -14.91 -19.56
CA GLY A 269 0.76 -15.81 -20.45
C GLY A 269 0.18 -17.07 -19.81
N GLU A 270 0.73 -17.57 -18.71
CA GLU A 270 0.21 -18.81 -18.09
C GLU A 270 -0.53 -18.54 -16.77
N PRO A 271 -1.63 -19.26 -16.49
CA PRO A 271 -2.31 -19.22 -15.20
C PRO A 271 -1.37 -19.71 -14.08
N LEU A 272 -1.65 -19.31 -12.85
CA LEU A 272 -0.98 -19.86 -11.68
C LEU A 272 -1.72 -21.13 -11.24
N SER A 273 -0.99 -22.16 -10.86
CA SER A 273 -1.58 -23.21 -10.01
C SER A 273 -1.93 -22.64 -8.64
N GLU A 274 -2.79 -23.32 -7.88
CA GLU A 274 -3.11 -22.88 -6.52
C GLU A 274 -1.89 -22.76 -5.63
N ALA A 275 -0.96 -23.73 -5.70
CA ALA A 275 0.28 -23.69 -4.94
C ALA A 275 1.19 -22.50 -5.33
N GLN A 276 1.25 -22.17 -6.63
CA GLN A 276 1.99 -20.99 -7.10
C GLN A 276 1.33 -19.69 -6.63
N ALA A 277 0.01 -19.63 -6.65
CA ALA A 277 -0.74 -18.48 -6.13
C ALA A 277 -0.51 -18.31 -4.62
N ASP A 278 -0.54 -19.39 -3.85
CA ASP A 278 -0.31 -19.38 -2.39
C ASP A 278 1.11 -18.94 -2.05
N SER A 279 2.13 -19.44 -2.76
CA SER A 279 3.52 -19.01 -2.58
C SER A 279 3.70 -17.52 -2.89
N ALA A 280 3.17 -17.08 -4.02
CA ALA A 280 3.27 -15.68 -4.44
C ALA A 280 2.52 -14.72 -3.49
N MET A 281 1.34 -15.11 -3.00
CA MET A 281 0.60 -14.35 -1.99
C MET A 281 1.39 -14.25 -0.67
N ALA A 282 2.03 -15.33 -0.24
CA ALA A 282 2.83 -15.34 0.98
C ALA A 282 4.08 -14.45 0.88
N LEU A 283 4.78 -14.49 -0.26
CA LEU A 283 5.90 -13.59 -0.54
C LEU A 283 5.45 -12.13 -0.56
N LEU A 284 4.31 -11.84 -1.20
CA LEU A 284 3.81 -10.48 -1.24
C LEU A 284 3.35 -9.99 0.13
N LEU A 285 2.72 -10.84 0.95
CA LEU A 285 2.40 -10.45 2.32
C LEU A 285 3.67 -10.20 3.13
N ALA A 286 4.71 -11.01 2.96
CA ALA A 286 6.01 -10.76 3.61
C ALA A 286 6.65 -9.45 3.13
N HIS A 287 6.48 -9.07 1.87
CA HIS A 287 6.88 -7.77 1.32
C HIS A 287 6.14 -6.62 2.04
N GLU A 288 4.82 -6.69 2.16
CA GLU A 288 4.04 -5.67 2.90
C GLU A 288 4.44 -5.60 4.37
N LEU A 289 4.69 -6.74 5.01
CA LEU A 289 5.17 -6.79 6.39
C LEU A 289 6.59 -6.23 6.54
N GLY A 290 7.41 -6.23 5.48
CA GLY A 290 8.69 -5.50 5.43
C GLY A 290 8.50 -3.98 5.43
N HIS A 291 7.47 -3.48 4.74
CA HIS A 291 7.06 -2.07 4.88
C HIS A 291 6.56 -1.79 6.30
N GLN A 292 5.75 -2.68 6.88
CA GLN A 292 5.10 -2.45 8.18
C GLN A 292 6.07 -2.52 9.36
N LEU A 293 6.91 -3.55 9.43
CA LEU A 293 7.69 -3.86 10.62
C LEU A 293 9.08 -3.24 10.59
N LEU A 294 9.59 -2.94 9.39
CA LEU A 294 10.94 -2.41 9.20
C LEU A 294 10.95 -1.09 8.42
N HIS A 295 9.82 -0.63 7.88
CA HIS A 295 9.73 0.57 7.05
C HIS A 295 10.72 0.53 5.86
N LEU A 296 10.90 -0.63 5.25
CA LEU A 296 11.76 -0.77 4.06
C LEU A 296 11.09 -0.12 2.85
N GLY A 297 11.85 0.38 1.89
CA GLY A 297 11.36 0.84 0.59
C GLY A 297 11.58 -0.17 -0.53
N HIS A 298 11.25 0.21 -1.77
CA HIS A 298 11.43 -0.63 -2.96
C HIS A 298 12.81 -0.44 -3.60
N PRO A 299 13.71 -1.45 -3.61
CA PRO A 299 14.99 -1.38 -4.27
C PRO A 299 14.86 -1.82 -5.74
N PHE A 300 14.20 -1.01 -6.58
CA PHE A 300 13.86 -1.34 -7.98
C PHE A 300 15.02 -1.89 -8.84
N GLY A 301 16.27 -1.61 -8.50
CA GLY A 301 17.47 -2.13 -9.16
C GLY A 301 17.98 -3.49 -8.70
N ASN A 302 17.37 -4.14 -7.70
CA ASN A 302 17.83 -5.43 -7.18
C ASN A 302 16.69 -6.47 -7.18
N ALA A 303 16.64 -7.32 -8.21
CA ALA A 303 15.62 -8.35 -8.35
C ALA A 303 15.68 -9.45 -7.28
N HIS A 304 16.79 -9.57 -6.53
CA HIS A 304 16.96 -10.57 -5.49
C HIS A 304 16.26 -10.20 -4.17
N CYS A 305 15.88 -8.94 -4.00
CA CYS A 305 15.22 -8.45 -2.80
C CYS A 305 13.74 -8.82 -2.78
N LEU A 306 13.27 -9.36 -1.65
CA LEU A 306 11.82 -9.51 -1.37
C LEU A 306 11.08 -8.19 -1.53
N MET A 307 11.71 -7.10 -1.12
CA MET A 307 11.14 -5.75 -1.20
C MET A 307 11.13 -5.18 -2.61
N THR A 308 11.66 -5.85 -3.63
CA THR A 308 11.43 -5.44 -5.02
C THR A 308 10.02 -5.87 -5.41
N PRO A 309 9.14 -4.95 -5.83
CA PRO A 309 7.78 -5.31 -6.17
C PRO A 309 7.76 -6.21 -7.42
N PRO A 310 6.84 -7.19 -7.52
CA PRO A 310 6.73 -8.02 -8.72
C PRO A 310 6.46 -7.15 -9.95
N VAL A 311 7.17 -7.39 -11.05
CA VAL A 311 6.97 -6.57 -12.25
C VAL A 311 5.66 -6.96 -12.92
N ALA A 312 4.80 -5.99 -13.24
CA ALA A 312 3.42 -6.25 -13.66
C ALA A 312 2.76 -7.27 -12.70
N LEU A 313 2.30 -8.43 -13.16
CA LEU A 313 1.85 -9.53 -12.30
C LEU A 313 2.72 -10.79 -12.47
N ALA A 314 3.98 -10.63 -12.90
CA ALA A 314 4.88 -11.74 -13.22
C ALA A 314 5.45 -12.40 -11.95
N PHE A 315 4.56 -13.02 -11.15
CA PHE A 315 4.91 -13.58 -9.84
C PHE A 315 5.90 -14.73 -9.91
N ARG A 316 5.81 -15.60 -10.93
CA ARG A 316 6.74 -16.73 -11.11
C ARG A 316 8.18 -16.27 -11.29
N SER A 317 8.42 -15.32 -12.20
CA SER A 317 9.77 -14.80 -12.45
C SER A 317 10.27 -13.95 -11.27
N TRP A 318 9.36 -13.26 -10.58
CA TRP A 318 9.70 -12.56 -9.35
C TRP A 318 10.17 -13.52 -8.26
N GLU A 319 9.38 -14.54 -7.92
CA GLU A 319 9.72 -15.56 -6.93
C GLU A 319 11.03 -16.27 -7.28
N ALA A 320 11.23 -16.67 -8.54
CA ALA A 320 12.44 -17.34 -9.00
C ALA A 320 13.71 -16.47 -8.92
N ALA A 321 13.57 -15.14 -8.90
CA ALA A 321 14.71 -14.22 -8.82
C ALA A 321 15.16 -13.94 -7.38
N LEU A 322 14.30 -14.21 -6.38
CA LEU A 322 14.59 -13.90 -4.99
C LEU A 322 15.77 -14.72 -4.45
N ALA A 323 16.69 -14.03 -3.78
CA ALA A 323 17.88 -14.63 -3.18
C ALA A 323 18.23 -13.84 -1.90
N PRO A 324 17.73 -14.26 -0.71
CA PRO A 324 17.90 -13.53 0.54
C PRO A 324 19.35 -13.13 0.84
N GLU A 325 20.30 -14.02 0.55
CA GLU A 325 21.73 -13.82 0.77
C GLU A 325 22.34 -12.73 -0.13
N GLN A 326 21.68 -12.42 -1.25
CA GLN A 326 22.07 -11.35 -2.19
C GLN A 326 21.32 -10.04 -1.92
N CYS A 327 20.39 -10.04 -0.97
CA CYS A 327 19.73 -8.83 -0.48
C CYS A 327 19.51 -8.87 1.04
N PRO A 328 20.60 -8.87 1.84
CA PRO A 328 20.46 -8.73 3.28
C PRO A 328 19.90 -7.35 3.65
N LEU A 329 19.31 -7.25 4.85
CA LEU A 329 18.92 -5.96 5.43
C LEU A 329 20.13 -5.01 5.46
N GLY A 330 19.89 -3.74 5.08
CA GLY A 330 20.93 -2.72 4.97
C GLY A 330 21.77 -2.77 3.67
N SER A 331 21.55 -3.74 2.78
CA SER A 331 22.28 -3.83 1.49
C SER A 331 22.11 -2.64 0.55
N SER A 332 21.06 -1.85 0.77
CA SER A 332 20.84 -0.58 0.07
C SER A 332 20.10 0.41 0.99
N ARG A 333 20.03 1.68 0.57
CA ARG A 333 19.29 2.71 1.29
C ARG A 333 17.81 2.31 1.47
N ALA A 334 17.18 1.77 0.44
CA ALA A 334 15.79 1.30 0.51
C ALA A 334 15.63 0.07 1.40
N GLN A 335 16.69 -0.70 1.65
CA GLN A 335 16.68 -1.88 2.54
C GLN A 335 17.16 -1.56 3.96
N THR A 336 17.32 -0.28 4.30
CA THR A 336 17.67 0.14 5.67
C THR A 336 16.40 0.33 6.49
N PRO A 337 16.27 -0.30 7.67
CA PRO A 337 15.11 -0.08 8.52
C PRO A 337 14.87 1.42 8.83
N GLY A 338 13.61 1.85 8.76
CA GLY A 338 13.24 3.26 8.92
C GLY A 338 13.38 4.11 7.66
N PHE A 339 13.61 3.50 6.49
CA PHE A 339 13.71 4.23 5.21
C PHE A 339 12.42 4.97 4.87
N LEU A 340 11.28 4.25 4.87
CA LEU A 340 9.96 4.84 4.72
C LEU A 340 9.56 5.57 6.00
N ARG A 341 8.83 6.67 5.82
CA ARG A 341 8.31 7.48 6.91
C ARG A 341 6.81 7.52 6.82
N PHE A 342 6.16 6.89 7.79
CA PHE A 342 4.73 7.01 7.99
C PHE A 342 4.46 8.11 9.03
N ALA A 343 3.53 9.00 8.72
CA ALA A 343 3.02 9.93 9.74
C ALA A 343 2.20 9.15 10.77
N SER A 344 2.19 9.61 12.02
CA SER A 344 1.29 9.07 13.04
C SER A 344 -0.16 9.31 12.61
N PRO A 345 -1.07 8.34 12.81
CA PRO A 345 -2.49 8.49 12.46
C PRO A 345 -3.11 9.78 13.00
N ASP A 346 -2.74 10.18 14.22
CA ASP A 346 -3.25 11.38 14.90
C ASP A 346 -2.99 12.70 14.18
N ALA A 347 -2.01 12.75 13.27
CA ALA A 347 -1.72 13.93 12.45
C ALA A 347 -2.86 14.28 11.49
N MET A 348 -3.50 13.26 10.90
CA MET A 348 -4.52 13.42 9.86
C MET A 348 -5.87 13.90 10.44
N PHE A 349 -6.09 13.72 11.76
CA PHE A 349 -7.38 13.93 12.42
C PHE A 349 -7.50 15.20 13.25
N ARG A 350 -6.45 16.03 13.34
CA ARG A 350 -6.59 17.31 14.05
C ARG A 350 -7.59 18.21 13.29
N PRO A 351 -8.63 18.74 13.96
CA PRO A 351 -9.45 19.78 13.35
C PRO A 351 -8.53 20.96 12.99
N ARG A 352 -8.58 21.39 11.73
CA ARG A 352 -7.90 22.60 11.28
C ARG A 352 -8.65 23.83 11.74
#